data_AF-A0A1Y5HGZ8-F1
#
_entry.id   AF-A0A1Y5HGZ8-F1
#
_cell.length_a   1.000
_cell.length_b   1.000
_cell.length_c   1.000
_cell.angle_alpha   90.00
_cell.angle_beta   90.00
_cell.angle_gamma   90.00
#
_symmetry.space_group_name_H-M   'P 1'
#
loop_
_entity.id
_entity.type
_entity.pdbx_description
1 polymer ?
#
loop_
_entity_poly.entity_id
_entity_poly.type
_entity_poly.pdbx_seq_one_letter_code
_entity_poly.pdbx_strand_id
1 'polypeptide(L)'
;MAEQNCEHRVLFDFEIDFSNGGGIQGQGFRLDIQSGDISDGALADYLIEDMRLLMVGEVRILNKSIILEGHKRDVVQDSNA
;
A
#
# COMPACT_ATOMS: atom_id res chain seq x y z
N MET A 1 3.63 -7.29 21.18
CA MET A 1 2.92 -7.31 19.88
C MET A 1 4.01 -7.15 18.84
N ALA A 2 4.26 -8.17 18.01
CA ALA A 2 5.41 -8.19 17.12
C ALA A 2 5.27 -7.10 16.05
N GLU A 3 6.28 -6.25 15.92
CA GLU A 3 6.43 -5.39 14.75
C GLU A 3 6.62 -6.29 13.53
N GLN A 4 5.67 -6.23 12.62
CA GLN A 4 5.81 -6.87 11.32
C GLN A 4 6.78 -6.02 10.51
N ASN A 5 8.01 -6.49 10.35
CA ASN A 5 9.00 -5.87 9.47
C ASN A 5 8.60 -6.20 8.02
N CYS A 6 7.66 -5.43 7.47
CA CYS A 6 7.30 -5.51 6.07
C CYS A 6 8.45 -4.92 5.25
N GLU A 7 9.38 -5.78 4.83
CA GLU A 7 10.52 -5.39 3.98
C GLU A 7 10.10 -4.89 2.58
N HIS A 8 8.84 -5.12 2.20
CA HIS A 8 8.32 -4.82 0.87
C HIS A 8 7.18 -3.81 0.96
N ARG A 9 7.24 -2.82 0.07
CA ARG A 9 6.14 -1.89 -0.19
C ARG A 9 5.73 -1.95 -1.65
N VAL A 10 4.46 -1.74 -1.92
CA VAL A 10 3.98 -1.45 -3.27
C VAL A 10 3.80 0.05 -3.43
N LEU A 11 4.41 0.63 -4.46
CA LEU A 11 4.20 1.99 -4.92
C LEU A 11 3.30 1.96 -6.16
N PHE A 12 2.21 2.71 -6.16
CA PHE A 12 1.24 2.70 -7.25
C PHE A 12 0.39 3.97 -7.29
N ASP A 13 -0.22 4.21 -8.44
CA ASP A 13 -1.29 5.18 -8.62
C ASP A 13 -2.62 4.42 -8.70
N PHE A 14 -3.72 5.07 -8.36
CA PHE A 14 -5.04 4.47 -8.49
C PHE A 14 -6.09 5.47 -8.94
N GLU A 15 -7.11 4.94 -9.60
CA GLU A 15 -8.39 5.61 -9.86
C GLU A 15 -9.52 4.70 -9.39
N ILE A 16 -10.51 5.30 -8.73
CA ILE A 16 -11.72 4.62 -8.30
C ILE A 16 -12.91 5.41 -8.82
N ASP A 17 -13.76 4.73 -9.58
CA ASP A 17 -15.08 5.23 -9.98
C ASP A 17 -16.15 4.65 -9.06
N PHE A 18 -17.02 5.49 -8.53
CA PHE A 18 -18.14 5.04 -7.72
C PHE A 18 -19.40 4.83 -8.57
N SER A 19 -20.13 3.76 -8.28
CA SER A 19 -21.40 3.43 -8.94
C SER A 19 -22.51 4.46 -8.69
N ASN A 20 -22.37 5.30 -7.66
CA ASN A 20 -23.26 6.44 -7.38
C ASN A 20 -22.79 7.77 -8.02
N GLY A 21 -21.75 7.72 -8.84
CA GLY A 21 -21.18 8.88 -9.53
C GLY A 21 -20.04 9.55 -8.75
N GLY A 22 -19.12 10.13 -9.50
CA GLY A 22 -17.86 10.68 -8.97
C GLY A 22 -16.79 9.62 -8.81
N GLY A 23 -15.63 10.03 -8.29
CA GLY A 23 -14.48 9.15 -8.12
C GLY A 23 -13.39 9.78 -7.26
N ILE A 24 -12.39 8.97 -6.92
CA ILE A 24 -11.16 9.42 -6.27
C ILE A 24 -9.94 8.92 -7.04
N GLN A 25 -8.87 9.70 -7.00
CA GLN A 25 -7.58 9.31 -7.56
C GLN A 25 -6.47 9.56 -6.55
N GLY A 26 -5.44 8.70 -6.60
CA GLY A 26 -4.23 8.81 -5.80
C GLY A 26 -2.99 8.61 -6.67
N GLN A 27 -1.91 9.31 -6.34
CA GLN A 27 -0.64 9.28 -7.08
C GLN A 27 0.51 9.02 -6.10
N GLY A 28 1.44 8.14 -6.46
CA GLY A 28 2.60 7.76 -5.67
C GLY A 28 2.24 7.13 -4.32
N PHE A 29 1.10 6.44 -4.25
CA PHE A 29 0.60 5.83 -3.02
C PHE A 29 1.44 4.61 -2.63
N ARG A 30 1.63 4.39 -1.33
CA ARG A 30 2.48 3.32 -0.81
C ARG A 30 1.73 2.47 0.21
N LEU A 31 1.80 1.16 0.05
CA LEU A 31 1.26 0.21 1.02
C LEU A 31 2.31 -0.84 1.39
N ASP A 32 2.38 -1.14 2.67
CA ASP A 32 3.20 -2.23 3.21
C ASP A 32 2.61 -3.57 2.80
N ILE A 33 3.43 -4.48 2.28
CA ILE A 33 3.02 -5.83 1.87
C ILE A 33 3.95 -6.88 2.47
N GLN A 34 3.39 -8.04 2.82
CA GLN A 34 4.15 -9.13 3.46
C GLN A 34 4.98 -9.95 2.46
N SER A 35 4.55 -10.01 1.20
CA SER A 35 5.23 -10.71 0.11
C SER A 35 5.83 -9.72 -0.89
N GLY A 36 6.89 -10.12 -1.60
CA GLY A 36 7.48 -9.32 -2.69
C GLY A 36 6.63 -9.23 -3.96
N ASP A 37 5.36 -9.61 -3.89
CA ASP A 37 4.39 -9.49 -4.96
C ASP A 37 2.97 -9.39 -4.38
N ILE A 38 2.07 -8.75 -5.13
CA ILE A 38 0.64 -8.63 -4.82
C ILE A 38 -0.10 -8.41 -6.14
N SER A 39 -1.28 -8.98 -6.33
CA SER A 39 -2.08 -8.74 -7.55
C SER A 39 -2.81 -7.39 -7.49
N ASP A 40 -3.19 -6.84 -8.64
CA ASP A 40 -3.93 -5.57 -8.69
C ASP A 40 -5.32 -5.69 -8.05
N GLY A 41 -5.97 -6.85 -8.18
CA GLY A 41 -7.25 -7.13 -7.51
C GLY A 41 -7.11 -7.15 -5.99
N ALA A 42 -6.10 -7.85 -5.47
CA ALA A 42 -5.84 -7.85 -4.03
C ALA A 42 -5.47 -6.45 -3.50
N LEU A 43 -4.73 -5.66 -4.28
CA LEU A 43 -4.39 -4.29 -3.93
C LEU A 43 -5.61 -3.37 -3.93
N ALA A 44 -6.51 -3.54 -4.90
CA ALA A 44 -7.80 -2.85 -4.95
C ALA A 44 -8.67 -3.22 -3.74
N ASP A 45 -8.79 -4.51 -3.40
CA ASP A 45 -9.54 -4.97 -2.23
C ASP A 45 -9.02 -4.34 -0.94
N TYR A 46 -7.69 -4.32 -0.73
CA TYR A 46 -7.08 -3.65 0.42
C TYR A 46 -7.39 -2.15 0.45
N LEU A 47 -7.29 -1.47 -0.68
CA LEU A 47 -7.56 -0.04 -0.77
C LEU A 47 -9.01 0.27 -0.38
N ILE A 48 -9.97 -0.53 -0.87
CA ILE A 48 -11.39 -0.39 -0.55
C ILE A 48 -11.65 -0.65 0.94
N GLU A 49 -11.08 -1.73 1.49
CA GLU A 49 -11.27 -2.12 2.88
C GLU A 49 -10.66 -1.10 3.85
N ASP A 50 -9.41 -0.70 3.64
CA ASP A 50 -8.66 0.19 4.52
C ASP A 50 -9.25 1.61 4.53
N MET A 51 -9.59 2.14 3.35
CA MET A 51 -10.23 3.45 3.21
C MET A 51 -11.73 3.42 3.49
N ARG A 52 -12.32 2.24 3.74
CA ARG A 52 -13.75 2.02 4.04
C ARG A 52 -14.68 2.62 2.98
N LEU A 53 -14.33 2.41 1.71
CA LEU A 53 -15.06 2.99 0.59
C LEU A 53 -16.33 2.18 0.30
N LEU A 54 -17.44 2.89 0.09
CA LEU A 54 -18.74 2.30 -0.26
C LEU A 54 -19.05 2.55 -1.74
N MET A 55 -19.85 1.66 -2.33
CA MET A 55 -20.38 1.80 -3.69
C MET A 55 -19.31 1.88 -4.80
N VAL A 56 -18.14 1.28 -4.58
CA VAL A 56 -17.08 1.17 -5.58
C VAL A 56 -17.59 0.42 -6.81
N GLY A 57 -17.44 1.03 -7.98
CA GLY A 57 -17.81 0.43 -9.27
C GLY A 57 -16.61 -0.20 -9.96
N GLU A 58 -15.57 0.59 -10.20
CA GLU A 58 -14.34 0.15 -10.87
C GLU A 58 -13.12 0.68 -10.13
N VAL A 59 -12.07 -0.14 -10.03
CA VAL A 59 -10.76 0.26 -9.54
C VAL A 59 -9.72 -0.01 -10.62
N ARG A 60 -8.90 0.99 -10.93
CA ARG A 60 -7.76 0.87 -11.84
C ARG A 60 -6.48 1.14 -11.05
N ILE A 61 -5.58 0.17 -11.09
CA ILE A 61 -4.23 0.28 -10.54
C ILE A 61 -3.28 0.64 -11.68
N LEU A 62 -2.45 1.66 -11.47
CA LEU A 62 -1.56 2.22 -12.48
C LEU A 62 -0.14 2.36 -11.90
N ASN A 63 0.87 2.37 -12.76
CA ASN A 63 2.28 2.62 -12.41
C ASN A 63 2.79 1.82 -11.20
N LYS A 64 2.27 0.60 -11.02
CA LYS A 64 2.58 -0.26 -9.88
C LYS A 64 4.00 -0.79 -9.94
N SER A 65 4.69 -0.71 -8.82
CA SER A 65 6.02 -1.27 -8.62
C SER A 65 6.19 -1.75 -7.19
N ILE A 66 6.94 -2.85 -7.00
CA ILE A 66 7.36 -3.28 -5.67
C ILE A 66 8.71 -2.62 -5.37
N ILE A 67 8.79 -1.96 -4.21
CA ILE A 67 10.00 -1.34 -3.71
C ILE A 67 10.42 -2.02 -2.41
N LEU A 68 11.73 -2.26 -2.28
CA LEU A 68 12.35 -2.71 -1.05
C LEU A 68 12.79 -1.47 -0.28
N GLU A 69 12.07 -1.15 0.79
CA GLU A 69 12.43 -0.05 1.68
C GLU A 69 12.77 -0.67 3.04
N GLY A 70 14.01 -1.14 3.18
CA GLY A 70 14.48 -1.77 4.42
C GLY A 70 14.25 -0.83 5.59
N HIS A 71 13.51 -1.29 6.60
CA HIS A 71 13.28 -0.53 7.83
C HIS A 71 14.62 -0.27 8.53
N LYS A 72 15.23 0.87 8.23
CA LYS A 72 16.45 1.32 8.89
C LYS A 72 16.11 1.72 10.32
N ARG A 73 16.05 0.76 11.23
CA ARG A 73 16.51 1.03 12.60
C ARG A 73 18.01 0.88 12.57
N ASP A 74 18.70 2.01 12.42
CA ASP A 74 20.05 2.09 12.98
C ASP A 74 19.85 1.85 14.49
N VAL A 75 20.11 0.62 14.94
CA VAL A 75 20.28 0.33 16.36
C VAL A 75 21.48 1.18 16.77
N VAL A 76 21.21 2.34 17.35
CA VAL A 76 22.24 3.13 18.03
C VAL A 76 22.71 2.22 19.16
N GLN A 77 23.88 1.60 18.98
CA GLN A 77 24.57 0.88 20.05
C GLN A 77 24.87 1.90 21.14
N ASP A 78 24.16 1.80 22.26
CA ASP A 78 24.53 2.48 23.50
C ASP A 78 25.91 1.95 23.94
N SER A 79 26.97 2.63 23.54
CA SER A 79 28.30 2.47 24.08
C SER A 79 28.45 3.38 25.29
N ASN A 80 27.91 2.96 26.44
CA ASN A 80 28.40 3.43 27.73
C ASN A 80 29.17 2.27 28.38
N ALA A 81 30.47 2.28 28.11
CA ALA A 81 31.49 1.59 28.90
C ALA A 81 32.18 2.63 29.79
#